data_AF-A0A177LJM1-F1
#
_entry.id   AF-A0A177LJM1-F1
#
_cell.length_a   1.000
_cell.length_b   1.000
_cell.length_c   1.000
_cell.angle_alpha   90.00
_cell.angle_beta   90.00
_cell.angle_gamma   90.00
#
_symmetry.space_group_name_H-M   'P 1'
#
loop_
_entity.id
_entity.type
_entity.pdbx_description
1 polymer ?
#
loop_
_entity_poly.entity_id
_entity_poly.type
_entity_poly.pdbx_seq_one_letter_code
_entity_poly.pdbx_strand_id
1 'polypeptide(L)'
;MKDFKTTYFFLRLPIAISLLGHGLVRLPKLATFSNWMVTSMEKSMIPDFLIVPFSYILPIAEFLIGLSLVIGFKTKYTIFSGLILMSILILGSSSIENWSAIESQLLHSVYLFGLYWFWNKNQSETTH
;
A
#
# COMPACT_ATOMS: atom_id res chain seq x y z
N MET A 1 19.16 9.61 -17.31
CA MET A 1 19.68 10.51 -16.23
C MET A 1 20.91 9.89 -15.56
N LYS A 2 21.98 10.66 -15.27
CA LYS A 2 23.26 10.14 -14.74
C LYS A 2 23.14 9.39 -13.40
N ASP A 3 22.11 9.70 -12.59
CA ASP A 3 21.90 9.10 -11.25
C ASP A 3 20.53 8.43 -11.06
N PHE A 4 19.89 7.94 -12.14
CA PHE A 4 18.52 7.40 -12.11
C PHE A 4 18.26 6.41 -10.96
N LYS A 5 19.18 5.46 -10.71
CA LYS A 5 19.03 4.45 -9.64
C LYS A 5 18.96 5.09 -8.26
N THR A 6 19.80 6.08 -7.99
CA THR A 6 19.86 6.82 -6.72
C THR A 6 18.62 7.67 -6.54
N THR A 7 18.25 8.47 -7.55
CA THR A 7 17.02 9.27 -7.54
C THR A 7 15.80 8.38 -7.29
N TYR A 8 15.71 7.25 -8.00
CA TYR A 8 14.59 6.34 -7.87
C TYR A 8 14.51 5.68 -6.49
N PHE A 9 15.66 5.30 -5.91
CA PHE A 9 15.72 4.77 -4.56
C PHE A 9 15.16 5.78 -3.53
N PHE A 10 15.57 7.04 -3.60
CA PHE A 10 15.07 8.06 -2.68
C PHE A 10 13.61 8.42 -2.95
N LEU A 11 13.15 8.40 -4.21
CA LEU A 11 11.74 8.64 -4.54
C LEU A 11 10.83 7.54 -3.98
N ARG A 12 11.23 6.26 -4.01
CA ARG A 12 10.38 5.18 -3.47
C ARG A 12 10.44 5.05 -1.95
N LEU A 13 11.46 5.60 -1.30
CA LEU A 13 11.71 5.41 0.13
C LEU A 13 10.55 5.87 1.04
N PRO A 14 9.90 7.05 0.83
CA PRO A 14 8.83 7.52 1.71
C PRO A 14 7.62 6.58 1.73
N ILE A 15 7.14 6.14 0.57
CA ILE A 15 6.01 5.21 0.49
C ILE A 15 6.37 3.82 0.99
N ALA A 16 7.63 3.38 0.77
CA ALA A 16 8.13 2.11 1.27
C ALA A 16 8.15 2.08 2.80
N ILE A 17 8.67 3.13 3.43
CA ILE A 17 8.71 3.28 4.89
C ILE A 17 7.30 3.43 5.46
N SER A 18 6.40 4.17 4.80
CA SER A 18 5.00 4.30 5.22
C SER A 18 4.33 2.93 5.35
N LEU A 19 4.34 2.13 4.28
CA LEU A 19 3.72 0.80 4.27
C LEU A 19 4.42 -0.18 5.23
N LEU A 20 5.76 -0.15 5.27
CA LEU A 20 6.54 -1.00 6.17
C LEU A 20 6.26 -0.66 7.64
N GLY A 21 6.16 0.62 7.99
CA GLY A 21 5.83 1.10 9.33
C GLY A 21 4.42 0.69 9.75
N HIS A 22 3.44 0.81 8.85
CA HIS A 22 2.10 0.31 9.09
C HIS A 22 2.09 -1.19 9.42
N GLY A 23 2.77 -2.00 8.61
CA GLY A 23 2.93 -3.43 8.88
C GLY A 23 3.62 -3.71 10.21
N LEU A 24 4.79 -3.12 10.47
CA LEU A 24 5.58 -3.36 11.68
C LEU A 24 4.84 -3.01 12.97
N VAL A 25 4.07 -1.92 12.98
CA VAL A 25 3.32 -1.50 14.18
C VAL A 25 2.10 -2.39 14.39
N ARG A 26 1.52 -2.96 13.31
CA ARG A 26 0.28 -3.76 13.37
C ARG A 26 0.55 -5.26 13.58
N LEU A 27 1.64 -5.82 13.06
CA LEU A 27 1.99 -7.24 13.16
C LEU A 27 2.07 -7.78 14.62
N PRO A 28 2.61 -7.04 15.62
CA PRO A 28 2.62 -7.52 17.00
C PRO A 28 1.24 -7.52 17.67
N LYS A 29 0.26 -6.79 17.12
CA LYS A 29 -1.06 -6.55 17.72
C LYS A 29 -2.21 -6.90 16.77
N LEU A 30 -2.05 -7.99 16.01
CA LEU A 30 -3.01 -8.42 14.99
C LEU A 30 -4.44 -8.57 15.51
N ALA A 31 -4.63 -9.21 16.67
CA ALA A 31 -5.96 -9.38 17.25
C ALA A 31 -6.62 -8.03 17.59
N THR A 32 -5.87 -7.12 18.20
CA THR A 32 -6.34 -5.76 18.51
C THR A 32 -6.68 -4.98 17.24
N PHE A 33 -5.85 -5.10 16.20
CA PHE A 33 -6.08 -4.46 14.91
C PHE A 33 -7.31 -5.03 14.19
N SER A 34 -7.50 -6.35 14.26
CA SER A 34 -8.66 -7.04 13.70
C SER A 34 -9.96 -6.55 14.34
N ASN A 35 -10.02 -6.52 15.67
CA ASN A 35 -11.18 -6.00 16.40
C ASN A 35 -11.45 -4.53 16.05
N TRP A 36 -10.40 -3.69 16.02
CA TRP A 36 -10.54 -2.29 15.60
C TRP A 36 -11.10 -2.15 14.18
N MET A 37 -10.67 -2.99 13.25
CA MET A 37 -11.15 -2.94 11.87
C MET A 37 -12.61 -3.36 11.75
N VAL A 38 -13.00 -4.45 12.43
CA VAL A 38 -14.40 -4.91 12.48
C VAL A 38 -15.29 -3.82 13.06
N THR A 39 -14.93 -3.24 14.22
CA THR A 39 -15.67 -2.13 14.83
C THR A 39 -15.74 -0.91 13.90
N SER A 40 -14.65 -0.57 13.22
CA SER A 40 -14.63 0.55 12.27
C SER A 40 -15.52 0.30 11.04
N MET A 41 -15.80 -0.97 10.74
CA MET A 41 -16.60 -1.42 9.60
C MET A 41 -18.04 -1.80 9.99
N GLU A 42 -18.49 -1.56 11.22
CA GLU A 42 -19.86 -1.92 11.67
C GLU A 42 -20.97 -1.30 10.83
N LYS A 43 -20.73 -0.12 10.24
CA LYS A 43 -21.68 0.55 9.33
C LYS A 43 -21.61 0.03 7.89
N SER A 44 -20.62 -0.81 7.59
CA SER A 44 -20.41 -1.37 6.27
C SER A 44 -21.46 -2.43 5.96
N MET A 45 -21.78 -2.58 4.67
CA MET A 45 -22.54 -3.73 4.18
C MET A 45 -21.67 -5.00 4.03
N ILE A 46 -20.36 -4.91 4.30
CA ILE A 46 -19.42 -6.03 4.19
C ILE A 46 -19.54 -6.92 5.43
N PRO A 47 -19.76 -8.24 5.28
CA PRO A 47 -19.88 -9.14 6.43
C PRO A 47 -18.55 -9.36 7.15
N ASP A 48 -18.61 -9.52 8.47
CA ASP A 48 -17.45 -9.75 9.35
C ASP A 48 -16.59 -10.94 8.92
N PHE A 49 -17.21 -12.01 8.39
CA PHE A 49 -16.49 -13.17 7.86
C PHE A 49 -15.47 -12.80 6.76
N LEU A 50 -15.68 -11.71 6.01
CA LEU A 50 -14.69 -11.20 5.05
C LEU A 50 -13.71 -10.20 5.68
N ILE A 51 -14.18 -9.36 6.61
CA ILE A 51 -13.37 -8.32 7.25
C ILE A 51 -12.30 -8.94 8.16
N VAL A 52 -12.66 -9.96 8.94
CA VAL A 52 -11.73 -10.64 9.86
C VAL A 52 -10.51 -11.19 9.13
N PRO A 53 -10.60 -12.08 8.12
CA PRO A 53 -9.42 -12.59 7.44
C PRO A 53 -8.64 -11.47 6.72
N PHE A 54 -9.33 -10.50 6.11
CA PHE A 54 -8.68 -9.35 5.49
C PHE A 54 -7.86 -8.53 6.50
N SER A 55 -8.37 -8.34 7.71
CA SER A 55 -7.70 -7.57 8.77
C SER A 55 -6.40 -8.21 9.25
N TYR A 56 -6.26 -9.54 9.16
CA TYR A 56 -5.00 -10.25 9.45
C TYR A 56 -4.04 -10.20 8.26
N ILE A 57 -4.57 -10.27 7.03
CA ILE A 57 -3.77 -10.24 5.81
C ILE A 57 -3.20 -8.84 5.56
N LEU A 58 -3.96 -7.78 5.86
CA LEU A 58 -3.60 -6.40 5.54
C LEU A 58 -2.23 -5.99 6.12
N PRO A 59 -1.94 -6.15 7.43
CA PRO A 59 -0.62 -5.81 7.99
C PRO A 59 0.54 -6.58 7.36
N ILE A 60 0.29 -7.83 7.00
CA ILE A 60 1.28 -8.69 6.33
C ILE A 60 1.53 -8.18 4.91
N ALA A 61 0.47 -7.84 4.17
CA ALA A 61 0.57 -7.29 2.83
C ALA A 61 1.29 -5.94 2.82
N GLU A 62 0.94 -5.03 3.73
CA GLU A 62 1.62 -3.73 3.91
C GLU A 62 3.11 -3.90 4.19
N PHE A 63 3.45 -4.81 5.11
CA PHE A 63 4.84 -5.12 5.44
C PHE A 63 5.61 -5.66 4.23
N LEU A 64 5.06 -6.66 3.53
CA LEU A 64 5.72 -7.30 2.39
C LEU A 64 5.88 -6.35 1.20
N ILE A 65 4.88 -5.51 0.94
CA ILE A 65 4.95 -4.48 -0.12
C ILE A 65 5.98 -3.42 0.26
N GLY A 66 5.93 -2.90 1.49
CA GLY A 66 6.89 -1.93 2.00
C GLY A 66 8.33 -2.44 1.92
N LEU A 67 8.58 -3.67 2.39
CA LEU A 67 9.89 -4.32 2.33
C LEU A 67 10.36 -4.53 0.89
N SER A 68 9.47 -4.99 0.01
CA SER A 68 9.78 -5.18 -1.42
C SER A 68 10.11 -3.85 -2.11
N LEU A 69 9.46 -2.74 -1.72
CA LEU A 69 9.77 -1.40 -2.23
C LEU A 69 11.14 -0.90 -1.72
N VAL A 70 11.48 -1.14 -0.44
CA VAL A 70 12.81 -0.78 0.10
C VAL A 70 13.91 -1.50 -0.67
N ILE A 71 13.80 -2.82 -0.80
CA ILE A 71 14.78 -3.66 -1.51
C ILE A 71 14.79 -3.33 -3.01
N GLY A 72 13.64 -2.95 -3.58
CA GLY A 72 13.47 -2.77 -5.02
C GLY A 72 13.28 -4.08 -5.76
N PHE A 73 12.79 -5.11 -5.06
CA PHE A 73 12.51 -6.40 -5.66
C PHE A 73 11.29 -6.27 -6.58
N LYS A 74 11.44 -6.67 -7.85
CA LYS A 74 10.34 -6.74 -8.83
C LYS A 74 9.43 -5.49 -8.82
N THR A 75 10.04 -4.30 -8.89
CA THR A 75 9.41 -2.98 -8.75
C THR A 75 8.02 -2.85 -9.39
N LYS A 76 7.84 -3.28 -10.64
CA LYS A 76 6.53 -3.26 -11.33
C LYS A 76 5.44 -3.99 -10.55
N TYR A 77 5.70 -5.24 -10.17
CA TYR A 77 4.72 -6.08 -9.48
C TYR A 77 4.46 -5.56 -8.06
N THR A 78 5.50 -5.06 -7.39
CA THR A 78 5.38 -4.48 -6.05
C THR A 78 4.55 -3.19 -6.05
N ILE A 79 4.70 -2.34 -7.06
CA ILE A 79 3.86 -1.14 -7.18
C ILE A 79 2.42 -1.53 -7.50
N PHE A 80 2.21 -2.50 -8.39
CA PHE A 80 0.86 -2.97 -8.73
C PHE A 80 0.16 -3.61 -7.54
N SER A 81 0.85 -4.41 -6.72
CA SER A 81 0.26 -4.93 -5.49
C SER A 81 -0.10 -3.82 -4.50
N GLY A 82 0.71 -2.77 -4.40
CA GLY A 82 0.37 -1.56 -3.63
C GLY A 82 -0.88 -0.86 -4.14
N LEU A 83 -1.02 -0.68 -5.47
CA LEU A 83 -2.20 -0.06 -6.08
C LEU A 83 -3.47 -0.90 -5.91
N ILE A 84 -3.34 -2.23 -6.01
CA ILE A 84 -4.45 -3.16 -5.73
C ILE A 84 -4.85 -3.05 -4.25
N LEU A 85 -3.88 -3.03 -3.34
CA LEU A 85 -4.13 -2.87 -1.91
C LEU A 85 -4.89 -1.57 -1.62
N MET A 86 -4.43 -0.44 -2.18
CA MET A 86 -5.11 0.84 -2.02
C MET A 86 -6.53 0.81 -2.58
N SER A 87 -6.74 0.17 -3.74
CA SER A 87 -8.09 0.01 -4.33
C SER A 87 -9.04 -0.75 -3.39
N ILE A 88 -8.58 -1.85 -2.78
CA ILE A 88 -9.38 -2.61 -1.81
C ILE A 88 -9.70 -1.76 -0.56
N LEU A 89 -8.71 -1.01 -0.06
CA LEU A 89 -8.90 -0.12 1.09
C LEU A 89 -9.88 1.02 0.80
N ILE A 90 -9.85 1.59 -0.41
CA ILE A 90 -10.79 2.62 -0.85
C ILE A 90 -12.20 2.05 -0.92
N LEU A 91 -12.39 0.83 -1.44
CA LEU A 91 -13.70 0.17 -1.45
C LEU A 91 -14.24 -0.03 -0.03
N GLY A 92 -13.42 -0.53 0.89
CA GLY A 92 -13.79 -0.66 2.30
C GLY A 92 -14.13 0.69 2.94
N SER A 93 -13.31 1.71 2.72
CA SER A 93 -13.51 3.04 3.31
C SER A 93 -14.74 3.74 2.72
N SER A 94 -15.03 3.53 1.44
CA SER A 94 -16.24 4.04 0.78
C SER A 94 -17.51 3.40 1.34
N SER A 95 -17.44 2.12 1.71
CA SER A 95 -18.59 1.40 2.30
C SER A 95 -19.05 1.94 3.65
N ILE A 96 -18.18 2.70 4.34
CA ILE A 96 -18.48 3.37 5.62
C ILE A 96 -18.40 4.90 5.52
N GLU A 97 -18.32 5.44 4.29
CA GLU A 97 -18.22 6.87 4.02
C GLU A 97 -17.05 7.56 4.75
N ASN A 98 -15.93 6.86 4.92
CA ASN A 98 -14.73 7.42 5.55
C ASN A 98 -13.88 8.18 4.52
N TRP A 99 -14.30 9.41 4.21
CA TRP A 99 -13.66 10.27 3.22
C TRP A 99 -12.21 10.64 3.57
N SER A 100 -11.90 10.81 4.85
CA SER A 100 -10.54 11.11 5.30
C SER A 100 -9.57 9.95 5.01
N ALA A 101 -10.03 8.70 5.20
CA ALA A 101 -9.23 7.53 4.83
C ALA A 101 -9.05 7.43 3.30
N ILE A 102 -10.10 7.71 2.54
CA ILE A 102 -10.07 7.69 1.07
C ILE A 102 -9.07 8.72 0.52
N GLU A 103 -9.05 9.94 1.05
CA GLU A 103 -8.08 10.97 0.65
C GLU A 103 -6.63 10.50 0.82
N SER A 104 -6.31 9.92 1.98
CA SER A 104 -4.99 9.35 2.23
C SER A 104 -4.67 8.20 1.26
N GLN A 105 -5.61 7.29 1.03
CA GLN A 105 -5.41 6.15 0.11
C GLN A 105 -5.24 6.59 -1.34
N LEU A 106 -5.95 7.62 -1.78
CA LEU A 106 -5.79 8.24 -3.09
C LEU A 106 -4.41 8.90 -3.22
N LEU A 107 -3.94 9.61 -2.19
CA LEU A 107 -2.58 10.18 -2.17
C LEU A 107 -1.51 9.10 -2.32
N HIS A 108 -1.62 8.00 -1.57
CA HIS A 108 -0.72 6.85 -1.68
C HIS A 108 -0.77 6.24 -3.09
N SER A 109 -1.97 6.14 -3.68
CA SER A 109 -2.16 5.62 -5.04
C SER A 109 -1.52 6.50 -6.10
N VAL A 110 -1.69 7.83 -6.01
CA VAL A 110 -1.04 8.79 -6.92
C VAL A 110 0.47 8.74 -6.77
N TYR A 111 0.99 8.63 -5.55
CA TYR A 111 2.42 8.48 -5.30
C TYR A 111 2.98 7.21 -5.94
N LEU A 112 2.33 6.07 -5.73
CA LEU A 112 2.69 4.78 -6.34
C LEU A 112 2.62 4.84 -7.87
N PHE A 113 1.58 5.45 -8.43
CA PHE A 113 1.45 5.65 -9.87
C PHE A 113 2.58 6.52 -10.43
N GLY A 114 2.91 7.63 -9.77
CA GLY A 114 4.03 8.50 -10.15
C GLY A 114 5.37 7.77 -10.13
N LEU A 115 5.59 6.91 -9.13
CA LEU A 115 6.77 6.04 -9.07
C LEU A 115 6.83 5.05 -10.23
N TYR A 116 5.70 4.41 -10.55
CA TYR A 116 5.63 3.48 -11.68
C TYR A 116 5.89 4.20 -12.99
N TRP A 117 5.27 5.36 -13.20
CA TRP A 117 5.45 6.19 -14.38
C TRP A 117 6.91 6.60 -14.58
N PHE A 118 7.54 7.12 -13.52
CA PHE A 118 8.95 7.49 -13.56
C PHE A 118 9.86 6.29 -13.83
N TRP A 119 9.60 5.14 -13.19
CA TRP A 119 10.35 3.92 -13.43
C TRP A 119 10.21 3.42 -14.87
N ASN A 120 8.99 3.34 -15.39
CA ASN A 120 8.69 2.84 -16.72
C ASN A 120 9.35 3.68 -17.81
N LYS A 121 9.27 5.02 -17.71
CA LYS A 121 9.86 5.95 -18.68
C LYS A 121 11.39 5.83 -18.77
N ASN A 122 12.06 5.67 -17.64
CA ASN A 122 13.52 5.60 -17.58
C ASN A 122 14.05 4.19 -17.85
N GLN A 123 13.21 3.15 -17.76
CA GLN A 123 13.60 1.79 -18.11
C GLN A 123 13.63 1.59 -19.63
N SER A 124 12.69 2.18 -20.37
CA SER A 124 12.69 2.19 -21.84
C SER A 124 13.92 2.88 -22.46
N GLU A 125 14.57 3.80 -21.74
CA GLU A 125 15.81 4.47 -22.17
C GLU A 125 17.06 3.59 -22.04
N THR A 126 16.99 2.44 -21.35
CA THR A 126 18.14 1.53 -21.13
C THR A 126 18.17 0.30 -22.04
N THR A 127 17.18 0.16 -22.92
CA THR A 127 17.03 -0.96 -23.88
C THR A 127 17.31 -0.59 -25.34
N HIS A 128 17.89 0.58 -25.58
CA HIS A 128 18.41 1.02 -26.88
C HIS A 128 19.86 1.48 -26.71
#